data_AF-A0A7W6UI28-F1
#
_entry.id   AF-A0A7W6UI28-F1
#
_cell.length_a   1.000
_cell.length_b   1.000
_cell.length_c   1.000
_cell.angle_alpha   90.00
_cell.angle_beta   90.00
_cell.angle_gamma   90.00
#
_symmetry.space_group_name_H-M   'P 1'
#
loop_
_entity.id
_entity.type
_entity.pdbx_description
1 polymer ?
#
loop_
_entity_poly.entity_id
_entity_poly.type
_entity_poly.pdbx_seq_one_letter_code
_entity_poly.pdbx_strand_id
1 'polypeptide(L)'
;MPMIATRGGLNINSDHVVQYSKLRSGQIKVLLSTGGEHSVETYSDDLADLFIPVIPANPGFVAVFAERWEDGSFQYKLRSVVAWRRCPSGIYPLFQGYGNDDDYAVIMDPVGGTYDSDGNVYATLEDWQKEYEAEANELAATSHDGAVKAA
;
A
#
# COMPACT_ATOMS: atom_id res chain seq x y z
N MET A 1 -16.68 2.49 -11.37
CA MET A 1 -16.10 2.67 -12.72
C MET A 1 -14.71 3.28 -12.55
N PRO A 2 -13.65 2.47 -12.67
CA PRO A 2 -12.28 2.95 -12.59
C PRO A 2 -11.91 3.76 -13.85
N MET A 3 -11.26 4.89 -13.67
CA MET A 3 -10.77 5.74 -14.76
C MET A 3 -9.26 5.66 -14.84
N ILE A 4 -8.72 5.42 -16.03
CA ILE A 4 -7.29 5.45 -16.31
C ILE A 4 -6.92 6.88 -16.72
N ALA A 5 -6.24 7.59 -15.84
CA ALA A 5 -5.65 8.89 -16.15
C ALA A 5 -4.31 8.72 -16.86
N THR A 6 -4.16 9.36 -18.01
CA THR A 6 -2.94 9.31 -18.83
C THR A 6 -2.13 10.60 -18.67
N ARG A 7 -0.82 10.54 -18.93
CA ARG A 7 0.07 11.71 -18.87
C ARG A 7 -0.31 12.81 -19.88
N GLY A 8 -0.98 12.42 -20.97
CA GLY A 8 -1.50 13.35 -21.98
C GLY A 8 -2.82 14.03 -21.58
N GLY A 9 -3.34 13.80 -20.37
CA GLY A 9 -4.59 14.39 -19.89
C GLY A 9 -5.86 13.69 -20.40
N LEU A 10 -5.73 12.58 -21.13
CA LEU A 10 -6.87 11.73 -21.50
C LEU A 10 -7.28 10.86 -20.30
N ASN A 11 -8.59 10.77 -20.07
CA ASN A 11 -9.19 9.84 -19.11
C ASN A 11 -9.93 8.73 -19.86
N ILE A 12 -9.51 7.49 -19.66
CA ILE A 12 -10.11 6.32 -20.31
C ILE A 12 -10.94 5.56 -19.29
N ASN A 13 -12.19 5.26 -19.62
CA ASN A 13 -13.00 4.35 -18.82
C ASN A 13 -12.48 2.93 -18.98
N SER A 14 -11.96 2.35 -17.89
CA SER A 14 -11.39 1.01 -17.89
C SER A 14 -12.39 -0.09 -18.26
N ASP A 15 -13.69 0.10 -17.96
CA ASP A 15 -14.75 -0.87 -18.29
C ASP A 15 -14.96 -1.03 -19.81
N HIS A 16 -14.50 -0.05 -20.61
CA HIS A 16 -14.56 -0.10 -22.06
C HIS A 16 -13.27 -0.61 -22.71
N VAL A 17 -12.21 -0.86 -21.95
CA VAL A 17 -10.97 -1.40 -22.51
C VAL A 17 -11.14 -2.90 -22.73
N VAL A 18 -11.15 -3.32 -23.99
CA VAL A 18 -11.30 -4.73 -24.38
C VAL A 18 -9.93 -5.41 -24.46
N GLN A 19 -8.93 -4.68 -24.91
CA GLN A 19 -7.57 -5.18 -25.05
C GLN A 19 -6.57 -4.04 -24.86
N TYR A 20 -5.38 -4.36 -24.37
CA TYR A 20 -4.26 -3.44 -24.35
C TYR A 20 -2.95 -4.16 -24.66
N SER A 21 -1.93 -3.41 -25.09
CA SER A 21 -0.58 -3.92 -25.33
C SER A 21 0.47 -2.85 -25.12
N LYS A 22 1.63 -3.22 -24.54
CA LYS A 22 2.78 -2.34 -24.42
C LYS A 22 3.55 -2.32 -25.75
N LEU A 23 3.76 -1.13 -26.30
CA LEU A 23 4.51 -0.91 -27.53
C LEU A 23 6.01 -0.81 -27.25
N ARG A 24 6.84 -1.00 -28.28
CA ARG A 24 8.31 -0.83 -28.18
C ARG A 24 8.73 0.58 -27.77
N SER A 25 7.90 1.58 -28.02
CA SER A 25 8.11 2.97 -27.58
C SER A 25 7.89 3.17 -26.07
N GLY A 26 7.42 2.16 -25.34
CA GLY A 26 7.00 2.29 -23.94
C GLY A 26 5.56 2.75 -23.76
N GLN A 27 4.91 3.26 -24.81
CA GLN A 27 3.50 3.61 -24.79
C GLN A 27 2.60 2.39 -24.71
N ILE A 28 1.38 2.60 -24.22
CA ILE A 28 0.35 1.60 -24.15
C ILE A 28 -0.67 1.87 -25.23
N LYS A 29 -0.92 0.86 -26.06
CA LYS A 29 -2.05 0.86 -26.98
C LYS A 29 -3.26 0.24 -26.28
N VAL A 30 -4.37 0.97 -26.22
CA VAL A 30 -5.66 0.48 -25.73
C VAL A 30 -6.67 0.38 -26.87
N LEU A 31 -7.43 -0.71 -26.90
CA LEU A 31 -8.58 -0.94 -27.77
C LEU A 31 -9.86 -0.82 -26.94
N LEU A 32 -10.76 0.06 -27.36
CA LEU A 32 -12.03 0.31 -26.70
C LEU A 32 -13.15 -0.56 -27.29
N SER A 33 -14.21 -0.79 -26.52
CA SER A 33 -15.40 -1.55 -26.94
C SER A 33 -16.16 -0.89 -28.10
N THR A 34 -15.90 0.40 -28.36
CA THR A 34 -16.41 1.14 -29.52
C THR A 34 -15.62 0.86 -30.81
N GLY A 35 -14.52 0.11 -30.73
CA GLY A 35 -13.55 -0.08 -31.82
C GLY A 35 -12.50 1.02 -31.93
N GLY A 36 -12.57 2.06 -31.10
CA GLY A 36 -11.56 3.12 -31.04
C GLY A 36 -10.24 2.65 -30.45
N GLU A 37 -9.12 3.13 -30.98
CA GLU A 37 -7.78 2.83 -30.50
C GLU A 37 -7.07 4.11 -30.02
N HIS A 38 -6.38 4.02 -28.89
CA HIS A 38 -5.53 5.11 -28.39
C HIS A 38 -4.15 4.58 -27.98
N SER A 39 -3.10 5.29 -28.35
CA SER A 39 -1.74 5.09 -27.82
C SER A 39 -1.46 6.16 -26.79
N VAL A 40 -1.20 5.77 -25.54
CA VAL A 40 -1.11 6.68 -24.40
C VAL A 40 0.10 6.35 -23.52
N GLU A 41 0.53 7.34 -22.74
CA GLU A 41 1.50 7.17 -21.66
C GLU A 41 0.78 7.17 -20.31
N THR A 42 1.12 6.23 -19.44
CA THR A 42 0.47 6.03 -18.14
C THR A 42 1.40 6.41 -17.00
N TYR A 43 0.83 6.56 -15.81
CA TYR A 43 1.61 6.84 -14.60
C TYR A 43 2.18 5.58 -13.94
N SER A 44 1.63 4.40 -14.23
CA SER A 44 2.19 3.11 -13.80
C SER A 44 2.91 2.40 -14.96
N ASP A 45 3.99 1.70 -14.63
CA ASP A 45 4.74 0.82 -15.51
C ASP A 45 4.12 -0.58 -15.62
N ASP A 46 3.39 -1.02 -14.58
CA ASP A 46 2.54 -2.19 -14.61
C ASP A 46 1.13 -1.81 -15.06
N LEU A 47 0.72 -2.40 -16.18
CA LEU A 47 -0.58 -2.19 -16.79
C LEU A 47 -1.72 -2.71 -15.93
N ALA A 48 -1.52 -3.83 -15.23
CA ALA A 48 -2.54 -4.40 -14.35
C ALA A 48 -2.95 -3.37 -13.29
N ASP A 49 -2.02 -2.50 -12.89
CA ASP A 49 -2.28 -1.54 -11.85
C ASP A 49 -3.35 -0.52 -12.19
N LEU A 50 -3.43 -0.15 -13.46
CA LEU A 50 -4.34 0.89 -13.97
C LEU A 50 -5.80 0.46 -13.92
N PHE A 51 -6.05 -0.84 -13.87
CA PHE A 51 -7.39 -1.41 -13.79
C PHE A 51 -7.87 -1.59 -12.34
N ILE A 52 -6.96 -1.44 -11.37
CA ILE A 52 -7.31 -1.64 -9.98
C ILE A 52 -8.04 -0.39 -9.46
N PRO A 53 -9.29 -0.52 -8.97
CA PRO A 53 -10.04 0.62 -8.46
C PRO A 53 -9.34 1.28 -7.28
N VAL A 54 -9.26 2.60 -7.32
CA VAL A 54 -8.80 3.45 -6.21
C VAL A 54 -9.99 4.24 -5.68
N ILE A 55 -10.27 4.08 -4.39
CA ILE A 55 -11.39 4.71 -3.68
C ILE A 55 -10.81 5.72 -2.70
N PRO A 56 -11.17 7.00 -2.74
CA PRO A 56 -10.69 7.98 -1.76
C PRO A 56 -10.99 7.53 -0.32
N ALA A 57 -10.02 7.72 0.58
CA ALA A 57 -10.20 7.42 1.98
C ALA A 57 -11.02 8.54 2.65
N ASN A 58 -11.82 8.19 3.66
CA ASN A 58 -12.39 9.21 4.54
C ASN A 58 -11.25 9.92 5.29
N PRO A 59 -11.35 11.22 5.55
CA PRO A 59 -10.34 11.92 6.35
C PRO A 59 -10.18 11.27 7.74
N GLY A 60 -8.94 11.19 8.21
CA GLY A 60 -8.60 10.73 9.56
C GLY A 60 -8.00 9.33 9.66
N PHE A 61 -7.97 8.55 8.57
CA PHE A 61 -7.20 7.30 8.55
C PHE A 61 -5.69 7.59 8.52
N VAL A 62 -4.94 6.92 9.38
CA VAL A 62 -3.49 7.09 9.52
C VAL A 62 -2.83 5.72 9.59
N ALA A 63 -1.80 5.50 8.79
CA ALA A 63 -0.96 4.31 8.88
C ALA A 63 0.27 4.60 9.74
N VAL A 64 0.66 3.60 10.53
CA VAL A 64 1.82 3.62 11.41
C VAL A 64 2.87 2.69 10.84
N PHE A 65 4.06 3.23 10.62
CA PHE A 65 5.24 2.49 10.21
C PHE A 65 6.14 2.39 11.43
N ALA A 66 6.58 1.19 11.76
CA ALA A 66 7.42 0.94 12.93
C ALA A 66 8.76 0.37 12.49
N GLU A 67 9.83 0.96 13.01
CA GLU A 67 11.20 0.52 12.76
C GLU A 67 11.91 0.34 14.10
N ARG A 68 12.63 -0.78 14.25
CA ARG A 68 13.54 -0.99 15.38
C ARG A 68 14.94 -0.62 14.94
N TRP A 69 15.57 0.30 15.66
CA TRP A 69 16.93 0.75 15.39
C TRP A 69 17.96 -0.18 16.03
N GLU A 70 19.23 -0.04 15.60
CA GLU A 70 20.35 -0.87 16.09
C GLU A 70 20.59 -0.72 17.59
N ASP A 71 20.26 0.43 18.17
CA ASP A 71 20.35 0.69 19.61
C ASP A 71 19.20 0.08 20.42
N GLY A 72 18.26 -0.61 19.75
CA GLY A 72 17.09 -1.23 20.34
C GLY A 72 15.91 -0.29 20.57
N SER A 73 16.04 1.00 20.20
CA SER A 73 14.93 1.94 20.24
C SER A 73 13.94 1.71 19.10
N PHE A 74 12.69 2.11 19.30
CA PHE A 74 11.64 2.01 18.29
C PHE A 74 11.27 3.40 17.78
N GLN A 75 11.17 3.53 16.46
CA GLN A 75 10.69 4.74 15.78
C GLN A 75 9.35 4.45 15.10
N TYR A 76 8.43 5.39 15.28
CA TYR A 76 7.09 5.32 14.70
C TYR A 76 6.86 6.51 13.79
N LYS A 77 6.59 6.23 12.52
CA LYS A 77 6.23 7.25 11.53
C LYS A 77 4.76 7.13 11.17
N LEU A 78 4.05 8.26 11.23
CA LEU A 78 2.64 8.34 10.90
C LEU A 78 2.48 8.93 9.50
N ARG A 79 1.65 8.30 8.65
CA ARG A 79 1.28 8.85 7.33
C ARG A 79 -0.22 8.76 7.13
N SER A 80 -0.81 9.81 6.58
CA SER A 80 -2.23 9.83 6.22
C SER A 80 -2.51 8.81 5.13
N VAL A 81 -3.58 8.01 5.29
CA VAL A 81 -4.14 7.20 4.20
C VAL A 81 -5.00 8.11 3.34
N VAL A 82 -4.66 8.25 2.06
CA VAL A 82 -5.35 9.16 1.12
C VAL A 82 -6.36 8.43 0.24
N ALA A 83 -6.14 7.14 0.01
CA ALA A 83 -7.04 6.29 -0.77
C ALA A 83 -6.86 4.82 -0.45
N TRP A 84 -7.77 4.00 -0.96
CA TRP A 84 -7.80 2.55 -0.84
C TRP A 84 -7.78 1.92 -2.22
N ARG A 85 -6.87 0.98 -2.39
CA ARG A 85 -6.75 0.17 -3.58
C ARG A 85 -7.52 -1.14 -3.38
N ARG A 86 -8.52 -1.39 -4.23
CA ARG A 86 -9.32 -2.63 -4.15
C ARG A 86 -8.77 -3.69 -5.10
N CYS A 87 -7.78 -4.44 -4.63
CA CYS A 87 -7.21 -5.56 -5.36
C CYS A 87 -8.08 -6.84 -5.21
N PRO A 88 -7.92 -7.83 -6.09
CA PRO A 88 -8.55 -9.15 -5.90
C PRO A 88 -8.13 -9.85 -4.59
N SER A 89 -6.90 -9.62 -4.14
CA SER A 89 -6.34 -10.21 -2.92
C SER A 89 -6.70 -9.48 -1.63
N GLY A 90 -7.29 -8.29 -1.71
CA GLY A 90 -7.57 -7.47 -0.53
C GLY A 90 -7.68 -5.98 -0.82
N ILE A 91 -7.88 -5.21 0.24
CA ILE A 91 -7.93 -3.75 0.20
C ILE A 91 -6.63 -3.24 0.81
N TYR A 92 -5.90 -2.43 0.03
CA TYR A 92 -4.59 -1.93 0.44
C TYR A 92 -4.63 -0.39 0.55
N PRO A 93 -4.08 0.20 1.62
CA PRO A 93 -4.01 1.65 1.74
C PRO A 93 -3.01 2.27 0.75
N LEU A 94 -3.29 3.49 0.33
CA LEU A 94 -2.37 4.39 -0.36
C LEU A 94 -2.09 5.58 0.55
N PHE A 95 -0.82 5.96 0.68
CA PHE A 95 -0.37 6.95 1.67
C PHE A 95 -0.01 8.29 1.05
N GLN A 96 -0.06 9.34 1.84
CA GLN A 96 0.48 10.64 1.47
C GLN A 96 2.01 10.60 1.40
N GLY A 97 2.56 11.17 0.32
CA GLY A 97 3.99 11.39 0.13
C GLY A 97 4.67 10.32 -0.73
N TYR A 98 5.95 10.53 -1.00
CA TYR A 98 6.81 9.54 -1.65
C TYR A 98 7.41 8.67 -0.54
N GLY A 99 7.11 7.37 -0.56
CA GLY A 99 7.67 6.40 0.37
C GLY A 99 8.75 5.57 -0.30
N ASN A 100 9.73 5.15 0.50
CA ASN A 100 10.37 3.86 0.27
C ASN A 100 9.29 2.77 0.50
N ASP A 101 9.50 1.58 -0.06
CA ASP A 101 8.63 0.40 0.07
C ASP A 101 8.59 -0.15 1.53
N ASP A 102 8.45 0.74 2.51
CA ASP A 102 8.27 0.40 3.91
C ASP A 102 6.86 -0.16 4.05
N ASP A 103 6.73 -1.37 4.61
CA ASP A 103 5.42 -1.91 4.97
C ASP A 103 4.91 -1.18 6.22
N TYR A 104 3.65 -0.76 6.18
CA TYR A 104 2.97 -0.23 7.36
C TYR A 104 2.65 -1.39 8.31
N ALA A 105 2.68 -1.12 9.61
CA ALA A 105 2.42 -2.13 10.63
C ALA A 105 0.95 -2.14 11.04
N VAL A 106 0.36 -0.96 11.29
CA VAL A 106 -1.05 -0.81 11.67
C VAL A 106 -1.71 0.41 11.02
N ILE A 107 -3.04 0.41 10.99
CA ILE A 107 -3.88 1.53 10.60
C ILE A 107 -4.72 1.97 11.78
N MET A 108 -4.72 3.26 12.05
CA MET A 108 -5.68 3.92 12.93
C MET A 108 -6.85 4.46 12.10
N ASP A 109 -8.07 4.21 12.55
CA ASP A 109 -9.25 4.84 11.96
C ASP A 109 -9.58 6.21 12.59
N PRO A 110 -10.49 6.97 11.98
CA PRO A 110 -10.89 8.27 12.51
C PRO A 110 -11.62 8.24 13.86
N VAL A 111 -12.08 7.08 14.33
CA VAL A 111 -12.80 6.93 15.62
C VAL A 111 -11.90 6.42 16.75
N GLY A 112 -10.62 6.16 16.47
CA GLY A 112 -9.59 5.77 17.43
C GLY A 112 -9.30 4.27 17.49
N GLY A 113 -9.92 3.44 16.64
CA GLY A 113 -9.59 2.03 16.53
C GLY A 113 -8.26 1.82 15.81
N THR A 114 -7.46 0.84 16.25
CA THR A 114 -6.18 0.47 15.62
C THR A 114 -6.23 -0.97 15.14
N TYR A 115 -5.81 -1.23 13.91
CA TYR A 115 -5.92 -2.53 13.24
C TYR A 115 -4.60 -2.92 12.57
N ASP A 116 -4.16 -4.15 12.73
CA ASP A 116 -3.03 -4.69 11.98
C ASP A 116 -3.48 -5.41 10.69
N SER A 117 -2.50 -5.93 9.93
CA SER A 117 -2.74 -6.69 8.71
C SER A 117 -3.41 -8.03 8.92
N ASP A 118 -3.29 -8.61 10.13
CA ASP A 118 -3.83 -9.92 10.49
C ASP A 118 -5.28 -9.83 11.00
N GLY A 119 -5.80 -8.61 11.14
CA GLY A 119 -7.17 -8.33 11.58
C GLY A 119 -7.31 -8.25 13.09
N ASN A 120 -6.20 -8.16 13.83
CA ASN A 120 -6.24 -7.87 15.26
C ASN A 120 -6.68 -6.41 15.47
N VAL A 121 -7.46 -6.21 16.53
CA VAL A 121 -8.02 -4.91 16.88
C VAL A 121 -7.51 -4.49 18.24
N TYR A 122 -6.92 -3.30 18.29
CA TYR A 122 -6.38 -2.70 19.50
C TYR A 122 -7.23 -1.49 19.89
N ALA A 123 -7.42 -1.31 21.19
CA ALA A 123 -8.19 -0.19 21.73
C ALA A 123 -7.46 1.15 21.55
N THR A 124 -6.12 1.12 21.57
CA THR A 124 -5.26 2.30 21.41
C THR A 124 -3.99 1.93 20.64
N LEU A 125 -3.31 2.94 20.11
CA LEU A 125 -2.01 2.74 19.47
C LEU A 125 -0.96 2.26 20.49
N GLU A 126 -1.03 2.78 21.73
CA GLU A 126 -0.10 2.44 22.79
C GLU A 126 -0.20 0.96 23.20
N ASP A 127 -1.40 0.38 23.15
CA ASP A 127 -1.59 -1.04 23.43
C ASP A 127 -0.96 -1.91 22.35
N TRP A 128 -1.12 -1.54 21.08
CA TRP A 128 -0.43 -2.19 19.98
C TRP A 128 1.10 -2.05 20.08
N GLN A 129 1.61 -0.84 20.39
CA GLN A 129 3.06 -0.60 20.51
C GLN A 129 3.70 -1.50 21.56
N LYS A 130 3.05 -1.67 22.73
CA LYS A 130 3.58 -2.56 23.78
C LYS A 130 3.70 -4.01 23.31
N GLU A 131 2.72 -4.49 22.57
CA GLU A 131 2.72 -5.85 22.01
C GLU A 131 3.81 -5.99 20.95
N TYR A 132 3.86 -5.08 19.99
CA TYR A 132 4.86 -5.05 18.93
C TYR A 132 6.29 -5.01 19.49
N GLU A 133 6.56 -4.14 20.47
CA GLU A 133 7.88 -4.03 21.09
C GLU A 133 8.24 -5.29 21.89
N ALA A 134 7.29 -5.92 22.57
CA ALA A 134 7.51 -7.15 23.30
C ALA A 134 7.90 -8.29 22.34
N GLU A 135 7.14 -8.48 21.26
CA GLU A 135 7.41 -9.50 20.25
C GLU A 135 8.75 -9.28 19.54
N ALA A 136 9.03 -8.05 19.11
CA ALA A 136 10.28 -7.71 18.45
C ALA A 136 11.50 -7.94 19.36
N ASN A 137 11.37 -7.66 20.66
CA ASN A 137 12.44 -7.92 21.63
C ASN A 137 12.61 -9.42 21.92
N GLU A 138 11.54 -10.21 21.97
CA GLU A 138 11.62 -11.66 22.13
C GLU A 138 12.29 -12.33 20.92
N LEU A 139 11.95 -11.90 19.70
CA LEU A 139 12.59 -12.33 18.45
C LEU A 139 14.09 -11.96 18.42
N ALA A 140 14.45 -10.77 18.90
CA ALA A 140 15.84 -10.36 19.01
C ALA A 140 16.62 -11.19 20.05
N ALA A 141 16.00 -11.52 21.19
CA ALA A 141 16.63 -12.34 22.22
C ALA A 141 16.84 -13.80 21.75
N THR A 142 15.83 -14.39 21.11
CA THR A 142 15.90 -15.77 20.60
C THR A 142 16.88 -15.94 19.44
N SER A 143 16.99 -14.95 18.55
CA SER A 143 18.00 -14.95 17.49
C SER A 143 19.42 -14.82 18.04
N HIS A 144 19.62 -14.09 19.15
CA HIS A 144 20.91 -14.00 19.84
C HIS A 144 21.28 -15.30 20.57
N ASP A 145 20.32 -16.00 21.19
CA ASP A 145 20.57 -17.28 21.87
C ASP A 145 20.85 -18.45 20.90
N GLY A 146 20.30 -18.40 19.69
CA GLY A 146 20.60 -19.37 18.62
C GLY A 146 22.04 -19.29 18.11
N ALA A 147 22.64 -18.10 18.12
CA ALA A 147 24.04 -17.90 17.70
C ALA A 147 25.05 -18.38 18.75
N VAL A 148 24.70 -18.36 20.03
CA VAL A 148 25.62 -18.75 21.14
C VAL A 148 25.73 -20.28 21.29
N LYS A 149 24.73 -21.05 20.83
CA LYS A 149 24.74 -22.53 20.93
C LYS A 149 25.52 -23.24 19.81
N ALA A 150 26.07 -22.53 18.83
CA ALA A 150 26.76 -23.10 17.67
C ALA A 150 28.30 -23.00 17.74
N ALA A 151 28.89 -22.70 18.91
CA ALA A 151 30.33 -22.58 19.12
C ALA A 151 30.91 -23.73 19.96
#